data_AF-A0A2P8ANY6-F1
#
_entry.id   AF-A0A2P8ANY6-F1
#
_cell.length_a   1.000
_cell.length_b   1.000
_cell.length_c   1.000
_cell.angle_alpha   90.00
_cell.angle_beta   90.00
_cell.angle_gamma   90.00
#
_symmetry.space_group_name_H-M   'P 1'
#
loop_
_entity.id
_entity.type
_entity.pdbx_description
1 polymer ?
#
loop_
_entity_poly.entity_id
_entity_poly.type
_entity_poly.pdbx_seq_one_letter_code
_entity_poly.pdbx_strand_id
1 'polypeptide(L)'
;MALPSRGGPPTVAGRWSRLPDRDLDPTRRAAALADLLLERHGVVTRGAVMAEQVTGGFAAVYPVLSALEERGAARRGYFVEGLGAAQFAVPGAVDRIRALADPADGSRGRGGPTVVLAATDPANPYGAALPWPDRVVDSGDGAAPATGHRAGRKAGALVVLVGGDLVLYVERGGRTILSFTDDTDTLAAAGKALADAVHSGALGAISVERADGEAVHSSPLRDALTAAGFRATPRGLRLRG
;
A
#
# COMPACT_ATOMS: atom_id res chain seq x y z
N MET A 1 17.04 53.76 -9.72
CA MET A 1 16.31 53.33 -8.51
C MET A 1 15.80 51.91 -8.75
N ALA A 2 16.46 50.90 -8.19
CA ALA A 2 16.13 49.50 -8.41
C ALA A 2 15.04 49.03 -7.43
N LEU A 3 13.96 48.42 -7.95
CA LEU A 3 12.91 47.82 -7.15
C LEU A 3 13.42 46.54 -6.46
N PRO A 4 13.13 46.31 -5.17
CA PRO A 4 13.57 45.10 -4.49
C PRO A 4 12.84 43.87 -5.03
N SER A 5 13.60 42.88 -5.50
CA SER A 5 13.09 41.56 -5.87
C SER A 5 12.64 40.80 -4.61
N ARG A 6 11.38 40.35 -4.57
CA ARG A 6 10.88 39.40 -3.55
C ARG A 6 11.47 38.01 -3.80
N GLY A 7 12.73 37.81 -3.43
CA GLY A 7 13.38 36.50 -3.45
C GLY A 7 13.32 35.84 -2.07
N GLY A 8 12.24 35.12 -1.77
CA GLY A 8 12.25 34.13 -0.69
C GLY A 8 13.04 32.88 -1.11
N PRO A 9 13.43 31.99 -0.17
CA PRO A 9 14.11 30.74 -0.50
C PRO A 9 13.33 29.95 -1.57
N PRO A 10 13.99 29.15 -2.44
CA PRO A 10 13.31 28.37 -3.49
C PRO A 10 12.25 27.40 -2.94
N THR A 11 12.32 27.05 -1.65
CA THR A 11 11.31 26.26 -0.92
C THR A 11 10.00 27.03 -0.65
N VAL A 12 10.00 28.35 -0.85
CA VAL A 12 8.84 29.25 -0.67
C VAL A 12 8.38 29.83 -2.02
N ALA A 13 9.02 29.46 -3.13
CA ALA A 13 8.60 29.85 -4.46
C ALA A 13 7.29 29.11 -4.84
N GLY A 14 6.21 29.85 -5.05
CA GLY A 14 4.90 29.31 -5.39
C GLY A 14 3.76 30.28 -5.07
N ARG A 15 2.55 29.98 -5.53
CA ARG A 15 1.34 30.70 -5.12
C ARG A 15 0.80 30.04 -3.84
N TRP A 16 1.05 30.67 -2.70
CA TRP A 16 0.48 30.25 -1.43
C TRP A 16 -0.90 30.89 -1.27
N SER A 17 -1.90 30.10 -0.90
CA SER A 17 -3.21 30.59 -0.48
C SER A 17 -3.47 30.15 0.96
N ARG A 18 -4.11 31.02 1.74
CA ARG A 18 -4.60 30.65 3.07
C ARG A 18 -5.66 29.55 2.91
N LEU A 19 -5.50 28.46 3.67
CA LEU A 19 -6.55 27.45 3.80
C LEU A 19 -7.75 28.03 4.57
N PRO A 20 -8.98 27.55 4.34
CA PRO A 20 -10.14 27.92 5.14
C PRO A 20 -9.87 27.74 6.64
N ASP A 21 -10.55 28.54 7.47
CA ASP A 21 -10.46 28.40 8.91
C ASP A 21 -10.94 27.01 9.35
N ARG A 22 -10.23 26.43 10.32
CA ARG A 22 -10.56 25.11 10.83
C ARG A 22 -11.89 25.16 11.59
N ASP A 23 -12.81 24.26 11.29
CA ASP A 23 -13.96 24.02 12.18
C ASP A 23 -13.43 23.55 13.55
N LEU A 24 -13.91 24.15 14.63
CA LEU A 24 -13.49 23.86 16.00
C LEU A 24 -14.50 22.98 16.75
N ASP A 25 -15.68 22.72 16.17
CA ASP A 25 -16.68 21.83 16.75
C ASP A 25 -16.15 20.38 16.77
N PRO A 26 -15.91 19.79 17.97
CA PRO A 26 -15.35 18.46 18.07
C PRO A 26 -16.24 17.39 17.45
N THR A 27 -17.56 17.55 17.48
CA THR A 27 -18.52 16.60 16.93
C THR A 27 -18.47 16.58 15.42
N ARG A 28 -18.48 17.76 14.77
CA ARG A 28 -18.37 17.86 13.30
C ARG A 28 -17.06 17.30 12.79
N ARG A 29 -15.96 17.55 13.51
CA ARG A 29 -14.65 17.01 13.17
C ARG A 29 -14.59 15.50 13.29
N ALA A 30 -15.16 14.93 14.35
CA ALA A 30 -15.22 13.48 14.53
C ALA A 30 -16.08 12.81 13.46
N ALA A 31 -17.20 13.43 13.08
CA ALA A 31 -18.04 12.99 11.96
C ALA A 31 -17.27 12.97 10.63
N ALA A 32 -16.65 14.11 10.26
CA ALA A 32 -15.86 14.20 9.03
C ALA A 32 -14.68 13.22 9.00
N LEU A 33 -14.05 12.96 10.15
CA LEU A 33 -12.98 11.97 10.25
C LEU A 33 -13.50 10.54 10.04
N ALA A 34 -14.64 10.18 10.63
CA ALA A 34 -15.24 8.86 10.42
C ALA A 34 -15.62 8.64 8.95
N ASP A 35 -16.20 9.64 8.31
CA ASP A 35 -16.54 9.60 6.88
C ASP A 35 -15.28 9.41 6.03
N LEU A 36 -14.22 10.21 6.26
CA LEU A 36 -12.94 10.07 5.57
C LEU A 36 -12.35 8.66 5.72
N LEU A 37 -12.39 8.10 6.94
CA LEU A 37 -11.88 6.76 7.20
C LEU A 37 -12.68 5.69 6.45
N LEU A 38 -14.01 5.80 6.43
CA LEU A 38 -14.90 4.88 5.72
C LEU A 38 -14.69 4.94 4.21
N GLU A 39 -14.61 6.14 3.63
CA GLU A 39 -14.39 6.32 2.18
C GLU A 39 -13.02 5.80 1.75
N ARG A 40 -11.99 6.05 2.56
CA ARG A 40 -10.61 5.69 2.23
C ARG A 40 -10.33 4.20 2.38
N HIS A 41 -10.76 3.60 3.48
CA HIS A 41 -10.39 2.21 3.81
C HIS A 41 -11.45 1.20 3.35
N GLY A 42 -12.69 1.64 3.11
CA GLY A 42 -13.84 0.78 2.83
C GLY A 42 -14.32 -0.01 4.05
N VAL A 43 -13.39 -0.68 4.74
CA VAL A 43 -13.55 -1.33 6.03
C VAL A 43 -12.63 -0.66 7.05
N VAL A 44 -13.21 0.06 8.00
CA VAL A 44 -12.50 0.70 9.09
C VAL A 44 -12.24 -0.31 10.20
N THR A 45 -10.96 -0.54 10.46
CA THR A 45 -10.47 -1.40 11.55
C THR A 45 -9.64 -0.58 12.53
N ARG A 46 -9.38 -1.14 13.73
CA ARG A 46 -8.45 -0.50 14.69
C ARG A 46 -7.08 -0.22 14.07
N GLY A 47 -6.53 -1.17 13.30
CA GLY A 47 -5.22 -1.04 12.66
C GLY A 47 -5.17 0.09 11.62
N ALA A 48 -6.22 0.21 10.79
CA ALA A 48 -6.34 1.31 9.82
C ALA A 48 -6.34 2.69 10.51
N VAL A 49 -7.09 2.85 11.60
CA VAL A 49 -7.16 4.11 12.36
C VAL A 49 -5.82 4.46 13.03
N MET A 50 -5.10 3.46 13.55
CA MET A 50 -3.76 3.65 14.09
C MET A 50 -2.76 4.07 13.00
N ALA A 51 -2.85 3.47 11.81
CA ALA A 51 -1.97 3.80 10.68
C ALA A 51 -2.17 5.24 10.18
N GLU A 52 -3.40 5.77 10.27
CA GLU A 52 -3.72 7.18 9.97
C GLU A 52 -3.32 8.16 11.11
N GLN A 53 -2.72 7.65 12.19
CA GLN A 53 -2.25 8.45 13.34
C GLN A 53 -3.35 9.35 13.94
N VAL A 54 -4.59 8.84 13.95
CA VAL A 54 -5.74 9.56 14.51
C VAL A 54 -5.52 9.86 15.99
N THR A 55 -5.63 11.14 16.37
CA THR A 55 -5.54 11.56 17.77
C THR A 55 -6.66 10.93 18.60
N GLY A 56 -6.30 10.30 19.72
CA GLY A 56 -7.25 9.52 20.54
C GLY A 56 -7.59 8.14 19.97
N GLY A 57 -7.02 7.80 18.81
CA GLY A 57 -7.12 6.48 18.22
C GLY A 57 -8.53 6.06 17.84
N PHE A 58 -8.76 4.74 17.85
CA PHE A 58 -10.06 4.18 17.50
C PHE A 58 -11.19 4.63 18.44
N ALA A 59 -10.87 4.87 19.72
CA ALA A 59 -11.86 5.35 20.69
C ALA A 59 -12.42 6.74 20.33
N ALA A 60 -11.65 7.58 19.64
CA ALA A 60 -12.09 8.91 19.22
C ALA A 60 -13.17 8.88 18.12
N VAL A 61 -13.20 7.83 17.30
CA VAL A 61 -14.14 7.70 16.16
C VAL A 61 -15.25 6.67 16.43
N TYR A 62 -15.08 5.79 17.41
CA TYR A 62 -16.03 4.72 17.71
C TYR A 62 -17.46 5.19 18.02
N PRO A 63 -17.72 6.25 18.82
CA PRO A 63 -19.09 6.71 19.09
C PRO A 63 -19.81 7.16 17.82
N VAL A 64 -19.07 7.83 16.92
CA VAL A 64 -19.60 8.26 15.62
C VAL A 64 -19.92 7.04 14.77
N LEU A 65 -18.99 6.09 14.62
CA LEU A 65 -19.20 4.86 13.84
C LEU A 65 -20.38 4.03 14.38
N SER A 66 -20.58 4.01 15.69
CA SER A 66 -21.73 3.34 16.32
C SER A 66 -23.05 4.06 15.99
N ALA A 67 -23.10 5.40 16.08
CA ALA A 67 -24.27 6.17 15.64
C ALA A 67 -24.54 6.02 14.14
N LEU A 68 -23.51 5.88 13.30
CA LEU A 68 -23.64 5.57 11.88
C LEU A 68 -24.24 4.19 11.65
N GLU A 69 -23.92 3.22 12.51
CA GLU A 69 -24.50 1.88 12.46
C GLU A 69 -25.97 1.87 12.89
N GLU A 70 -26.32 2.54 13.99
CA GLU A 70 -27.70 2.67 14.46
C GLU A 70 -28.64 3.28 13.40
N ARG A 71 -28.15 4.28 12.66
CA ARG A 71 -28.91 4.90 11.55
C ARG A 71 -28.84 4.11 10.23
N GLY A 72 -28.14 2.98 10.19
CA GLY A 72 -27.97 2.12 9.01
C GLY A 72 -27.02 2.64 7.93
N ALA A 73 -26.28 3.73 8.19
CA ALA A 73 -25.29 4.28 7.25
C ALA A 73 -23.95 3.51 7.27
N ALA A 74 -23.69 2.74 8.32
CA ALA A 74 -22.60 1.79 8.40
C ALA A 74 -23.11 0.43 8.87
N ARG A 75 -22.31 -0.61 8.66
CA ARG A 75 -22.52 -1.96 9.20
C ARG A 75 -21.33 -2.31 10.07
N ARG A 76 -21.60 -2.73 11.30
CA ARG A 76 -20.59 -3.31 12.19
C ARG A 76 -20.58 -4.83 12.03
N GLY A 77 -19.40 -5.43 11.92
CA GLY A 77 -19.29 -6.87 11.76
C GLY A 77 -17.85 -7.37 11.69
N TYR A 78 -17.70 -8.65 11.34
CA TYR A 78 -16.42 -9.29 11.07
C TYR A 78 -16.29 -9.45 9.56
N PHE A 79 -15.53 -8.56 8.92
CA PHE A 79 -15.34 -8.57 7.47
C PHE A 79 -13.97 -9.14 7.07
N VAL A 80 -12.97 -8.93 7.93
CA VAL A 80 -11.59 -9.40 7.72
C VAL A 80 -11.24 -10.38 8.84
N GLU A 81 -10.81 -11.58 8.45
CA GLU A 81 -10.34 -12.63 9.35
C GLU A 81 -9.05 -12.20 10.08
N GLY A 82 -8.83 -12.72 11.29
CA GLY A 82 -7.63 -12.44 12.09
C GLY A 82 -7.59 -11.04 12.72
N LEU A 83 -8.55 -10.17 12.40
CA LEU A 83 -8.69 -8.84 13.00
C LEU A 83 -9.79 -8.81 14.06
N GLY A 84 -9.68 -7.85 14.99
CA GLY A 84 -10.64 -7.69 16.09
C GLY A 84 -12.07 -7.37 15.61
N ALA A 85 -13.03 -7.60 16.52
CA ALA A 85 -14.47 -7.58 16.25
C ALA A 85 -15.08 -6.23 15.83
N ALA A 86 -14.48 -5.12 16.24
CA ALA A 86 -15.00 -3.80 15.94
C ALA A 86 -14.50 -3.33 14.56
N GLN A 87 -15.16 -3.81 13.51
CA GLN A 87 -14.94 -3.36 12.13
C GLN A 87 -16.22 -2.71 11.61
N PHE A 88 -16.07 -1.60 10.90
CA PHE A 88 -17.19 -0.85 10.34
C PHE A 88 -16.99 -0.67 8.84
N ALA A 89 -18.03 -0.89 8.06
CA ALA A 89 -18.00 -0.69 6.62
C ALA A 89 -19.29 -0.02 6.16
N VAL A 90 -19.22 0.76 5.09
CA VAL A 90 -20.45 1.25 4.43
C VAL A 90 -21.18 0.09 3.75
N PRO A 91 -22.53 0.09 3.66
CA PRO A 91 -23.29 -1.00 3.07
C PRO A 91 -22.77 -1.47 1.71
N GLY A 92 -22.45 -0.54 0.80
CA GLY A 92 -21.91 -0.88 -0.52
C GLY A 92 -20.54 -1.58 -0.50
N ALA A 93 -19.72 -1.35 0.53
CA ALA A 93 -18.46 -2.07 0.71
C ALA A 93 -18.73 -3.53 1.14
N VAL A 94 -19.72 -3.74 2.02
CA VAL A 94 -20.15 -5.09 2.43
C VAL A 94 -20.70 -5.87 1.23
N ASP A 95 -21.51 -5.23 0.40
CA ASP A 95 -22.08 -5.86 -0.79
C ASP A 95 -20.99 -6.22 -1.80
N ARG A 96 -19.98 -5.35 -2.00
CA ARG A 96 -18.82 -5.67 -2.83
C ARG A 96 -18.02 -6.85 -2.29
N ILE A 97 -17.77 -6.91 -0.99
CA ILE A 97 -17.06 -8.04 -0.36
C ILE A 97 -17.83 -9.35 -0.60
N ARG A 98 -19.16 -9.32 -0.45
CA ARG A 98 -20.01 -10.50 -0.72
C ARG A 98 -19.98 -10.92 -2.18
N ALA A 99 -20.02 -9.97 -3.11
CA ALA A 99 -19.91 -10.27 -4.55
C ALA A 99 -18.57 -10.92 -4.89
N LEU A 100 -17.45 -10.38 -4.38
CA LEU A 100 -16.13 -10.99 -4.52
C LEU A 100 -16.02 -12.34 -3.78
N ALA A 101 -16.89 -12.56 -2.79
CA ALA A 101 -16.93 -13.80 -2.04
C ALA A 101 -17.73 -14.93 -2.74
N ASP A 102 -18.46 -14.62 -3.81
CA ASP A 102 -19.30 -15.58 -4.52
C ASP A 102 -18.44 -16.52 -5.39
N PRO A 103 -18.48 -17.86 -5.17
CA PRO A 103 -17.76 -18.83 -5.99
C PRO A 103 -18.23 -18.88 -7.46
N ALA A 104 -19.45 -18.41 -7.76
CA ALA A 104 -19.98 -18.35 -9.12
C ALA A 104 -19.30 -17.25 -9.96
N ASP A 105 -18.70 -16.25 -9.30
CA ASP A 105 -17.84 -15.27 -9.93
C ASP A 105 -16.44 -15.91 -10.11
N GLY A 106 -16.27 -16.61 -11.24
CA GLY A 106 -15.04 -17.34 -11.62
C GLY A 106 -13.76 -16.49 -11.71
N SER A 107 -13.83 -15.21 -11.35
CA SER A 107 -12.71 -14.27 -11.22
C SER A 107 -11.73 -14.60 -10.09
N ARG A 108 -12.07 -15.51 -9.17
CA ARG A 108 -11.12 -16.12 -8.22
C ARG A 108 -10.11 -17.08 -8.87
N GLY A 109 -10.33 -17.48 -10.13
CA GLY A 109 -9.35 -18.27 -10.86
C GLY A 109 -8.14 -17.42 -11.19
N ARG A 110 -7.09 -17.47 -10.35
CA ARG A 110 -5.72 -16.95 -10.59
C ARG A 110 -5.66 -15.78 -11.58
N GLY A 111 -6.15 -14.61 -11.20
CA GLY A 111 -6.21 -13.49 -12.16
C GLY A 111 -6.87 -12.20 -11.69
N GLY A 112 -6.93 -11.92 -10.39
CA GLY A 112 -7.34 -10.59 -9.94
C GLY A 112 -6.34 -9.51 -10.40
N PRO A 113 -6.73 -8.23 -10.39
CA PRO A 113 -5.91 -7.15 -10.95
C PRO A 113 -4.53 -7.11 -10.30
N THR A 114 -3.50 -6.89 -11.11
CA THR A 114 -2.17 -6.58 -10.62
C THR A 114 -2.00 -5.07 -10.48
N VAL A 115 -1.65 -4.60 -9.29
CA VAL A 115 -1.50 -3.18 -8.99
C VAL A 115 -0.15 -2.89 -8.35
N VAL A 116 0.46 -1.79 -8.75
CA VAL A 116 1.66 -1.23 -8.11
C VAL A 116 1.25 -0.02 -7.30
N LEU A 117 1.52 -0.04 -6.01
CA LEU A 117 1.18 1.04 -5.08
C LEU A 117 2.43 1.54 -4.37
N ALA A 118 2.43 2.80 -3.94
CA ALA A 118 3.39 3.21 -2.92
C ALA A 118 3.15 2.39 -1.65
N ALA A 119 4.21 1.97 -0.95
CA ALA A 119 4.07 1.20 0.29
C ALA A 119 3.29 1.99 1.38
N THR A 120 3.30 3.32 1.29
CA THR A 120 2.56 4.25 2.15
C THR A 120 1.14 4.56 1.67
N ASP A 121 0.73 4.05 0.50
CA ASP A 121 -0.60 4.30 -0.05
C ASP A 121 -1.68 3.71 0.87
N PRO A 122 -2.76 4.44 1.22
CA PRO A 122 -3.84 3.92 2.06
C PRO A 122 -4.50 2.64 1.53
N ALA A 123 -4.51 2.41 0.21
CA ALA A 123 -5.04 1.20 -0.38
C ALA A 123 -4.16 -0.05 -0.13
N ASN A 124 -2.91 0.13 0.31
CA ASN A 124 -2.08 -0.98 0.79
C ASN A 124 -2.46 -1.34 2.24
N PRO A 125 -3.08 -2.50 2.52
CA PRO A 125 -3.49 -2.88 3.86
C PRO A 125 -2.30 -3.39 4.71
N TYR A 126 -1.21 -3.83 4.08
CA TYR A 126 -0.06 -4.45 4.73
C TYR A 126 0.82 -3.43 5.45
N GLY A 127 1.27 -3.80 6.65
CA GLY A 127 1.95 -2.89 7.57
C GLY A 127 1.04 -1.83 8.17
N ALA A 128 -0.28 -2.03 8.10
CA ALA A 128 -1.31 -1.13 8.61
C ALA A 128 -2.45 -1.91 9.27
N ALA A 129 -3.49 -2.24 8.51
CA ALA A 129 -4.59 -3.07 8.99
C ALA A 129 -4.17 -4.55 9.07
N LEU A 130 -3.33 -5.00 8.15
CA LEU A 130 -2.77 -6.35 8.11
C LEU A 130 -1.27 -6.33 8.45
N PRO A 131 -0.74 -7.37 9.12
CA PRO A 131 0.70 -7.55 9.27
C PRO A 131 1.35 -7.78 7.89
N TRP A 132 2.65 -7.53 7.78
CA TRP A 132 3.40 -8.02 6.62
C TRP A 132 3.39 -9.55 6.62
N PRO A 133 3.14 -10.22 5.49
CA PRO A 133 3.16 -11.68 5.42
C PRO A 133 4.59 -12.21 5.61
N ASP A 134 4.69 -13.47 5.97
CA ASP A 134 5.96 -14.17 6.03
C ASP A 134 6.56 -14.29 4.62
N ARG A 135 7.89 -14.23 4.53
CA ARG A 135 8.60 -14.34 3.25
C ARG A 135 8.83 -15.81 2.92
N VAL A 136 8.73 -16.15 1.62
CA VAL A 136 9.05 -17.51 1.15
C VAL A 136 10.52 -17.84 1.34
N VAL A 137 11.39 -16.85 1.16
CA VAL A 137 12.80 -16.97 1.52
C VAL A 137 12.95 -16.44 2.94
N ASP A 138 12.95 -17.37 3.90
CA ASP A 138 13.23 -17.07 5.29
C ASP A 138 14.67 -16.54 5.36
N SER A 139 14.83 -15.22 5.49
CA SER A 139 16.16 -14.60 5.61
C SER A 139 16.80 -14.87 6.98
N GLY A 140 16.25 -15.79 7.77
CA GLY A 140 16.82 -16.25 9.03
C GLY A 140 16.51 -15.34 10.22
N ASP A 141 15.28 -14.87 10.36
CA ASP A 141 14.90 -13.92 11.42
C ASP A 141 14.00 -14.51 12.52
N GLY A 142 13.97 -15.84 12.65
CA GLY A 142 13.50 -16.54 13.84
C GLY A 142 14.55 -16.51 14.96
N ALA A 143 14.69 -15.36 15.63
CA ALA A 143 15.50 -15.13 16.85
C ALA A 143 17.03 -14.87 16.69
N ALA A 144 17.45 -13.73 16.15
CA ALA A 144 18.69 -12.98 16.45
C ALA A 144 18.81 -11.70 15.56
N PRO A 145 19.65 -10.67 15.86
CA PRO A 145 19.44 -9.32 15.32
C PRO A 145 20.08 -9.03 13.93
N ALA A 146 19.24 -8.48 13.04
CA ALA A 146 19.43 -7.26 12.23
C ALA A 146 20.54 -7.18 11.16
N THR A 147 20.38 -7.84 10.00
CA THR A 147 20.98 -7.33 8.73
C THR A 147 20.14 -7.56 7.45
N GLY A 148 18.98 -8.24 7.53
CA GLY A 148 18.08 -8.41 6.38
C GLY A 148 17.20 -7.19 6.11
N HIS A 149 17.02 -6.84 4.83
CA HIS A 149 16.04 -5.84 4.40
C HIS A 149 14.62 -6.30 4.77
N ARG A 150 13.84 -5.44 5.44
CA ARG A 150 12.46 -5.73 5.85
C ARG A 150 11.48 -4.75 5.22
N ALA A 151 10.32 -5.28 4.83
CA ALA A 151 9.22 -4.49 4.33
C ALA A 151 8.71 -3.49 5.38
N GLY A 152 8.26 -2.33 4.91
CA GLY A 152 7.74 -1.28 5.77
C GLY A 152 7.10 -0.16 4.95
N ARG A 153 6.20 0.60 5.57
CA ARG A 153 5.53 1.74 4.92
C ARG A 153 6.49 2.94 4.89
N LYS A 154 7.41 2.93 3.92
CA LYS A 154 8.46 3.94 3.74
C LYS A 154 8.20 4.73 2.45
N ALA A 155 8.37 6.05 2.51
CA ALA A 155 8.23 6.90 1.33
C ALA A 155 9.23 6.48 0.23
N GLY A 156 8.71 6.33 -0.99
CA GLY A 156 9.47 5.88 -2.15
C GLY A 156 9.68 4.37 -2.25
N ALA A 157 9.21 3.57 -1.30
CA ALA A 157 9.08 2.13 -1.46
C ALA A 157 7.74 1.80 -2.14
N LEU A 158 7.67 0.66 -2.83
CA LEU A 158 6.49 0.21 -3.56
C LEU A 158 6.09 -1.19 -3.09
N VAL A 159 4.82 -1.52 -3.26
CA VAL A 159 4.29 -2.88 -3.17
C VAL A 159 3.64 -3.25 -4.49
N VAL A 160 3.71 -4.53 -4.86
CA VAL A 160 2.99 -5.09 -6.00
C VAL A 160 2.03 -6.14 -5.47
N LEU A 161 0.75 -5.91 -5.70
CA LEU A 161 -0.31 -6.84 -5.32
C LEU A 161 -0.83 -7.55 -6.56
N VAL A 162 -0.99 -8.86 -6.53
CA VAL A 162 -1.62 -9.65 -7.60
C VAL A 162 -2.88 -10.29 -7.02
N GLY A 163 -4.03 -9.88 -7.51
CA GLY A 163 -5.31 -10.37 -6.99
C GLY A 163 -5.57 -10.05 -5.52
N GLY A 164 -4.89 -9.05 -4.97
CA GLY A 164 -5.00 -8.64 -3.57
C GLY A 164 -3.87 -9.18 -2.68
N ASP A 165 -3.18 -10.23 -3.10
CA ASP A 165 -2.05 -10.80 -2.35
C ASP A 165 -0.76 -9.99 -2.58
N LEU A 166 0.00 -9.73 -1.52
CA LEU A 166 1.31 -9.11 -1.61
C LEU A 166 2.30 -10.06 -2.28
N VAL A 167 2.87 -9.64 -3.42
CA VAL A 167 3.82 -10.44 -4.19
C VAL A 167 5.23 -9.90 -4.07
N LEU A 168 5.41 -8.60 -4.31
CA LEU A 168 6.70 -7.92 -4.24
C LEU A 168 6.64 -6.70 -3.33
N TYR A 169 7.71 -6.48 -2.58
CA TYR A 169 8.03 -5.19 -1.98
C TYR A 169 9.33 -4.66 -2.59
N VAL A 170 9.26 -3.47 -3.18
CA VAL A 170 10.41 -2.80 -3.79
C VAL A 170 10.89 -1.71 -2.85
N GLU A 171 12.14 -1.81 -2.41
CA GLU A 171 12.71 -0.78 -1.55
C GLU A 171 12.84 0.58 -2.24
N ARG A 172 12.98 1.62 -1.41
CA ARG A 172 13.27 2.97 -1.90
C ARG A 172 14.46 2.96 -2.86
N GLY A 173 14.22 3.43 -4.08
CA GLY A 173 15.23 3.51 -5.14
C GLY A 173 15.36 2.25 -6.00
N GLY A 174 14.55 1.20 -5.77
CA GLY A 174 14.42 0.07 -6.69
C GLY A 174 15.51 -0.99 -6.65
N ARG A 175 16.56 -0.80 -5.84
CA ARG A 175 17.76 -1.66 -5.82
C ARG A 175 17.57 -3.02 -5.16
N THR A 176 16.66 -3.10 -4.21
CA THR A 176 16.35 -4.33 -3.49
C THR A 176 14.88 -4.64 -3.62
N ILE A 177 14.55 -5.88 -3.98
CA ILE A 177 13.19 -6.41 -3.98
C ILE A 177 13.09 -7.56 -2.98
N LEU A 178 11.99 -7.62 -2.25
CA LEU A 178 11.59 -8.76 -1.42
C LEU A 178 10.40 -9.44 -2.08
N SER A 179 10.46 -10.76 -2.19
CA SER A 179 9.40 -11.60 -2.74
C SER A 179 8.65 -12.31 -1.61
N PHE A 180 7.33 -12.40 -1.74
CA PHE A 180 6.44 -13.06 -0.78
C PHE A 180 5.76 -14.31 -1.37
N THR A 181 6.19 -14.73 -2.56
CA THR A 181 5.77 -15.96 -3.23
C THR A 181 6.94 -16.51 -4.06
N ASP A 182 6.95 -17.81 -4.31
CA ASP A 182 7.80 -18.52 -5.27
C ASP A 182 7.04 -18.94 -6.55
N ASP A 183 5.74 -18.65 -6.62
CA ASP A 183 4.92 -18.97 -7.79
C ASP A 183 5.36 -18.15 -9.01
N THR A 184 5.84 -18.85 -10.04
CA THR A 184 6.48 -18.22 -11.21
C THR A 184 5.50 -17.37 -12.02
N ASP A 185 4.24 -17.81 -12.15
CA ASP A 185 3.20 -17.07 -12.89
C ASP A 185 2.86 -15.76 -12.17
N THR A 186 2.72 -15.80 -10.85
CA THR A 186 2.45 -14.62 -10.02
C THR A 186 3.62 -13.65 -10.00
N LEU A 187 4.86 -14.14 -9.94
CA LEU A 187 6.07 -13.32 -10.07
C LEU A 187 6.16 -12.65 -11.46
N ALA A 188 5.82 -13.37 -12.53
CA ALA A 188 5.79 -12.82 -13.88
C ALA A 188 4.75 -11.69 -14.02
N ALA A 189 3.55 -11.87 -13.47
CA ALA A 189 2.51 -10.84 -13.44
C ALA A 189 2.99 -9.58 -12.68
N ALA A 190 3.61 -9.76 -11.51
CA ALA A 190 4.15 -8.66 -10.73
C ALA A 190 5.32 -7.94 -11.42
N GLY A 191 6.22 -8.68 -12.05
CA GLY A 191 7.31 -8.12 -12.87
C GLY A 191 6.80 -7.29 -14.04
N LYS A 192 5.77 -7.80 -14.74
CA LYS A 192 5.10 -7.06 -15.82
C LYS A 192 4.47 -5.76 -15.32
N ALA A 193 3.76 -5.79 -14.19
CA ALA A 193 3.14 -4.58 -13.65
C ALA A 193 4.16 -3.50 -13.24
N LEU A 194 5.33 -3.90 -12.71
CA LEU A 194 6.43 -2.96 -12.48
C LEU A 194 6.94 -2.37 -13.80
N ALA A 195 7.06 -3.18 -14.85
CA ALA A 195 7.50 -2.70 -16.15
C ALA A 195 6.49 -1.73 -16.78
N ASP A 196 5.20 -2.06 -16.74
CA ASP A 196 4.12 -1.20 -17.25
C ASP A 196 4.08 0.15 -16.50
N ALA A 197 4.33 0.15 -15.18
CA ALA A 197 4.44 1.38 -14.39
C ALA A 197 5.64 2.24 -14.80
N VAL A 198 6.77 1.63 -15.22
CA VAL A 198 7.93 2.37 -15.76
C VAL A 198 7.63 2.93 -17.15
N HIS A 199 7.08 2.12 -18.06
CA HIS A 199 6.79 2.55 -19.44
C HIS A 199 5.69 3.60 -19.52
N SER A 200 4.70 3.58 -18.62
CA SER A 200 3.67 4.62 -18.52
C SER A 200 4.19 5.94 -17.92
N GLY A 201 5.42 5.97 -17.41
CA GLY A 201 6.00 7.13 -16.73
C GLY A 201 5.52 7.34 -15.29
N ALA A 202 4.67 6.45 -14.77
CA ALA A 202 4.26 6.47 -13.37
C ALA A 202 5.44 6.21 -12.42
N LEU A 203 6.40 5.40 -12.87
CA LEU A 203 7.69 5.18 -12.22
C LEU A 203 8.83 5.65 -13.12
N GLY A 204 9.88 6.20 -12.51
CA GLY A 204 11.15 6.42 -13.20
C GLY A 204 11.89 5.11 -13.45
N ALA A 205 13.08 5.20 -14.04
CA ALA A 205 13.94 4.04 -14.28
C ALA A 205 14.21 3.23 -12.99
N ILE A 206 14.10 1.91 -13.07
CA ILE A 206 14.34 0.98 -11.95
C ILE A 206 15.61 0.19 -12.23
N SER A 207 16.46 0.03 -11.23
CA SER A 207 17.64 -0.85 -11.28
C SER A 207 17.62 -1.75 -10.06
N VAL A 208 17.47 -3.06 -10.26
CA VAL A 208 17.40 -4.09 -9.23
C VAL A 208 18.75 -4.76 -9.14
N GLU A 209 19.39 -4.72 -7.97
CA GLU A 209 20.70 -5.35 -7.70
C GLU A 209 20.52 -6.62 -6.87
N ARG A 210 19.56 -6.60 -5.94
CA ARG A 210 19.30 -7.69 -5.00
C ARG A 210 17.85 -8.12 -4.99
N ALA A 211 17.64 -9.42 -4.82
CA ALA A 211 16.34 -10.01 -4.55
C ALA A 211 16.48 -10.95 -3.35
N ASP A 212 15.61 -10.77 -2.37
CA ASP A 212 15.50 -11.64 -1.19
C ASP A 212 16.75 -11.80 -0.33
N GLY A 213 17.67 -10.86 -0.40
CA GLY A 213 18.93 -10.91 0.33
C GLY A 213 20.09 -11.51 -0.47
N GLU A 214 19.87 -11.87 -1.74
CA GLU A 214 20.91 -12.34 -2.67
C GLU A 214 21.03 -11.43 -3.90
N ALA A 215 22.00 -11.71 -4.78
CA ALA A 215 22.11 -11.01 -6.06
C ALA A 215 20.91 -11.37 -6.96
N VAL A 216 20.32 -10.39 -7.64
CA VAL A 216 19.12 -10.66 -8.47
C VAL A 216 19.38 -11.71 -9.57
N HIS A 217 20.61 -11.83 -10.06
CA HIS A 217 20.99 -12.81 -11.07
C HIS A 217 20.90 -14.28 -10.59
N SER A 218 20.98 -14.53 -9.28
CA SER A 218 20.82 -15.87 -8.70
C SER A 218 19.39 -16.14 -8.20
N SER A 219 18.51 -15.14 -8.25
CA SER A 219 17.14 -15.25 -7.73
C SER A 219 16.15 -15.75 -8.78
N PRO A 220 15.11 -16.52 -8.38
CA PRO A 220 13.97 -16.86 -9.25
C PRO A 220 13.27 -15.62 -9.85
N LEU A 221 13.35 -14.47 -9.18
CA LEU A 221 12.78 -13.22 -9.66
C LEU A 221 13.46 -12.71 -10.95
N ARG A 222 14.67 -13.17 -11.26
CA ARG A 222 15.41 -12.81 -12.48
C ARG A 222 14.59 -13.04 -13.73
N ASP A 223 14.00 -14.23 -13.86
CA ASP A 223 13.35 -14.66 -15.08
C ASP A 223 12.06 -13.86 -15.32
N ALA A 224 11.29 -13.62 -14.26
CA ALA A 224 10.11 -12.76 -14.27
C ALA A 224 10.44 -11.32 -14.72
N LEU A 225 11.48 -10.70 -14.13
CA LEU A 225 11.90 -9.35 -14.50
C LEU A 225 12.46 -9.28 -15.92
N THR A 226 13.22 -10.30 -16.34
CA THR A 226 13.78 -10.35 -17.70
C THR A 226 12.68 -10.50 -18.75
N ALA A 227 11.69 -11.37 -18.50
CA ALA A 227 10.51 -11.52 -19.35
C ALA A 227 9.69 -10.21 -19.44
N ALA A 228 9.65 -9.43 -18.36
CA ALA A 228 9.03 -8.10 -18.32
C ALA A 228 9.85 -7.00 -19.04
N GLY A 229 11.03 -7.32 -19.58
CA GLY A 229 11.85 -6.39 -20.38
C GLY A 229 13.01 -5.73 -19.61
N PHE A 230 13.27 -6.11 -18.36
CA PHE A 230 14.47 -5.66 -17.65
C PHE A 230 15.71 -6.25 -18.32
N ARG A 231 16.73 -5.41 -18.56
CA ARG A 231 17.97 -5.81 -19.21
C ARG A 231 19.07 -6.07 -18.18
N ALA A 232 19.87 -7.10 -18.42
CA ALA A 232 21.02 -7.42 -17.60
C ALA A 232 22.08 -6.31 -17.64
N THR A 233 22.68 -6.05 -16.49
CA THR A 233 23.82 -5.17 -16.26
C THR A 233 24.82 -5.90 -15.35
N PRO A 234 26.09 -5.46 -15.28
CA PRO A 234 27.06 -6.08 -14.38
C PRO A 234 26.64 -6.07 -12.90
N ARG A 235 25.79 -5.13 -12.47
CA ARG A 235 25.33 -5.00 -11.09
C ARG A 235 23.96 -5.63 -10.81
N GLY A 236 23.22 -6.04 -11.84
CA GLY A 236 21.86 -6.57 -11.67
C GLY A 236 21.00 -6.38 -12.93
N LEU A 237 19.71 -6.09 -12.76
CA LEU A 237 18.74 -5.88 -13.83
C LEU A 237 18.27 -4.43 -13.87
N ARG A 238 18.00 -3.89 -15.07
CA ARG A 238 17.56 -2.50 -15.22
C ARG A 238 16.47 -2.34 -16.27
N LEU A 239 15.49 -1.51 -15.95
CA LEU A 239 14.48 -1.03 -16.88
C LEU A 239 14.46 0.50 -16.94
N ARG A 240 14.21 1.04 -18.12
CA ARG A 240 14.03 2.48 -18.41
C ARG A 240 12.82 2.62 -19.32
N GLY A 241 11.96 3.59 -19.01
CA GLY A 241 10.82 3.96 -19.85
C GLY A 241 11.24 4.73 -21.09
#